data_AF-A0A2E0R9V5-F1
#
_entry.id   AF-A0A2E0R9V5-F1
#
_cell.length_a   1.000
_cell.length_b   1.000
_cell.length_c   1.000
_cell.angle_alpha   90.00
_cell.angle_beta   90.00
_cell.angle_gamma   90.00
#
_symmetry.space_group_name_H-M   'P 1'
#
loop_
_entity.id
_entity.type
_entity.pdbx_description
1 polymer ?
#
loop_
_entity_poly.entity_id
_entity_poly.type
_entity_poly.pdbx_seq_one_letter_code
_entity_poly.pdbx_strand_id
1 'polypeptide(L)'
;DASDGTDELLSAYGVTELISKATTHHPCCASRVANIQRFAELMQGEVIRPGEAISLNNTVGERTEPKGFVEAGVIVNGELTEDVGGGISQFATTFFQASFYAGLEIEAYFPHTIWFQRYTDFAGRKGIESTISWPSPDVKVRNTTPYPILIWPTWSHTSVSVSLYSTKYFDVEVAEQKFRMFEECEIIETVRRRTTPDQTETLDEFIARYQPENGIDCDGEPTYPRPPDAPIEVVADLDGDIITVSWENPEPEGDFDITDYFPIEEYIVTADPGKETCLAIPPMSSCVFTGLEVGQSYTFSVIAINSEGESESSEPSNSVTPEPTPEPTPEPTPEPTPEPTPTNGE
;
A
#
# COMPACT_ATOMS: atom_id res chain seq x y z
N ASP A 1 28.38 35.20 -13.34
CA ASP A 1 27.29 36.08 -13.76
C ASP A 1 26.50 35.46 -14.91
N ALA A 2 25.65 34.52 -14.56
CA ALA A 2 24.48 34.17 -15.35
C ALA A 2 23.31 34.58 -14.47
N SER A 3 22.66 35.71 -14.75
CA SER A 3 21.33 35.94 -14.19
C SER A 3 20.47 34.82 -14.75
N ASP A 4 19.98 33.95 -13.88
CA ASP A 4 19.26 32.71 -14.15
C ASP A 4 17.88 32.93 -14.81
N GLY A 5 17.67 34.03 -15.53
CA GLY A 5 16.39 34.41 -16.13
C GLY A 5 15.36 34.94 -15.13
N THR A 6 15.57 34.73 -13.82
CA THR A 6 14.63 35.17 -12.78
C THR A 6 14.48 36.68 -12.78
N ASP A 7 15.57 37.45 -12.83
CA ASP A 7 15.53 38.92 -12.80
C ASP A 7 14.71 39.53 -13.96
N GLU A 8 14.77 38.92 -15.15
CA GLU A 8 13.99 39.36 -16.31
C GLU A 8 12.49 39.08 -16.12
N LEU A 9 12.13 37.90 -15.58
CA LEU A 9 10.74 37.53 -15.29
C LEU A 9 10.17 38.31 -14.11
N LEU A 10 10.95 38.54 -13.06
CA LEU A 10 10.58 39.38 -11.91
C LEU A 10 10.21 40.79 -12.39
N SER A 11 11.05 41.37 -13.25
CA SER A 11 10.81 42.69 -13.84
C SER A 11 9.59 42.69 -14.78
N ALA A 12 9.42 41.65 -15.61
CA ALA A 12 8.31 41.56 -16.56
C ALA A 12 6.92 41.39 -15.89
N TYR A 13 6.85 40.68 -14.77
CA TYR A 13 5.59 40.41 -14.06
C TYR A 13 5.31 41.35 -12.89
N GLY A 14 6.18 42.33 -12.63
CA GLY A 14 6.02 43.27 -11.51
C GLY A 14 6.16 42.59 -10.14
N VAL A 15 6.95 41.52 -10.08
CA VAL A 15 7.24 40.76 -8.86
C VAL A 15 8.46 41.38 -8.17
N THR A 16 8.35 41.63 -6.87
CA THR A 16 9.28 42.56 -6.18
C THR A 16 10.21 41.90 -5.17
N GLU A 17 9.84 40.77 -4.58
CA GLU A 17 10.59 40.16 -3.49
C GLU A 17 10.28 38.65 -3.31
N LEU A 18 11.15 37.96 -2.58
CA LEU A 18 10.90 36.60 -2.10
C LEU A 18 9.88 36.65 -0.95
N ILE A 19 8.71 36.03 -1.12
CA ILE A 19 7.66 36.01 -0.09
C ILE A 19 7.68 34.72 0.74
N SER A 20 8.18 33.61 0.20
CA SER A 20 8.30 32.34 0.91
C SER A 20 9.29 31.42 0.22
N LYS A 21 9.95 30.57 1.00
CA LYS A 21 10.82 29.51 0.52
C LYS A 21 10.72 28.29 1.42
N ALA A 22 10.59 27.12 0.81
CA ALA A 22 10.76 25.85 1.49
C ALA A 22 11.86 25.04 0.83
N THR A 23 12.51 24.18 1.61
CA THR A 23 13.58 23.29 1.15
C THR A 23 13.40 21.94 1.81
N THR A 24 13.38 20.87 1.01
CA THR A 24 13.48 19.50 1.52
C THR A 24 14.79 18.86 1.05
N HIS A 25 15.29 17.93 1.86
CA HIS A 25 16.57 17.28 1.64
C HIS A 25 16.39 15.81 1.25
N HIS A 26 17.28 15.32 0.40
CA HIS A 26 17.32 13.92 0.00
C HIS A 26 18.79 13.47 -0.14
N PRO A 27 19.08 12.16 0.01
CA PRO A 27 20.38 11.64 -0.37
C PRO A 27 20.62 11.89 -1.87
N CYS A 28 21.89 11.99 -2.25
CA CYS A 28 22.26 12.10 -3.65
C CYS A 28 22.10 10.76 -4.39
N CYS A 29 22.07 10.85 -5.72
CA CYS A 29 22.30 9.74 -6.64
C CYS A 29 21.22 8.64 -6.71
N ALA A 30 20.09 8.79 -6.03
CA ALA A 30 18.94 7.89 -6.21
C ALA A 30 18.14 8.27 -7.48
N SER A 31 17.58 7.29 -8.18
CA SER A 31 16.79 7.51 -9.41
C SER A 31 15.64 8.50 -9.21
N ARG A 32 15.02 8.50 -8.02
CA ARG A 32 14.00 9.48 -7.62
C ARG A 32 14.43 10.94 -7.71
N VAL A 33 15.73 11.23 -7.63
CA VAL A 33 16.26 12.60 -7.73
C VAL A 33 16.03 13.15 -9.12
N ALA A 34 16.18 12.34 -10.17
CA ALA A 34 15.91 12.76 -11.54
C ALA A 34 14.43 13.18 -11.70
N ASN A 35 13.50 12.43 -11.10
CA ASN A 35 12.08 12.77 -11.11
C ASN A 35 11.78 14.09 -10.39
N ILE A 36 12.37 14.30 -9.21
CA ILE A 36 12.20 15.55 -8.45
C ILE A 36 12.70 16.75 -9.25
N GLN A 37 13.87 16.62 -9.88
CA GLN A 37 14.48 17.69 -10.68
C GLN A 37 13.67 17.95 -11.95
N ARG A 38 13.18 16.91 -12.63
CA ARG A 38 12.33 17.05 -13.81
C ARG A 38 11.00 17.71 -13.48
N PHE A 39 10.40 17.35 -12.34
CA PHE A 39 9.18 18.01 -11.86
C PHE A 39 9.42 19.49 -11.57
N ALA A 40 10.54 19.81 -10.92
CA ALA A 40 10.94 21.18 -10.65
C ALA A 40 11.15 21.98 -11.94
N GLU A 41 11.83 21.42 -12.94
CA GLU A 41 12.01 22.03 -14.25
C GLU A 41 10.68 22.38 -14.92
N LEU A 42 9.71 21.45 -14.90
CA LEU A 42 8.38 21.66 -15.50
C LEU A 42 7.52 22.69 -14.75
N MET A 43 7.83 22.96 -13.49
CA MET A 43 7.16 23.98 -12.67
C MET A 43 7.88 25.32 -12.66
N GLN A 44 9.09 25.40 -13.22
CA GLN A 44 9.93 26.59 -13.12
C GLN A 44 9.43 27.71 -14.01
N GLY A 45 9.19 28.88 -13.42
CA GLY A 45 8.70 30.05 -14.14
C GLY A 45 7.18 30.14 -14.23
N GLU A 46 6.45 29.16 -13.69
CA GLU A 46 4.99 29.21 -13.62
C GLU A 46 4.52 30.40 -12.77
N VAL A 47 3.43 31.04 -13.20
CA VAL A 47 2.87 32.23 -12.56
C VAL A 47 1.42 31.98 -12.15
N ILE A 48 1.11 32.20 -10.88
CA ILE A 48 -0.27 32.21 -10.39
C ILE A 48 -0.75 33.66 -10.36
N ARG A 49 -1.63 34.07 -11.30
CA ARG A 49 -2.15 35.44 -11.32
C ARG A 49 -3.17 35.65 -10.19
N PRO A 50 -3.48 36.91 -9.82
CA PRO A 50 -4.53 37.22 -8.86
C PRO A 50 -5.85 36.52 -9.19
N GLY A 51 -6.39 35.77 -8.22
CA GLY A 51 -7.63 35.00 -8.35
C GLY A 51 -7.49 33.64 -9.03
N GLU A 52 -6.36 33.33 -9.66
CA GLU A 52 -6.13 32.04 -10.32
C GLU A 52 -5.66 30.96 -9.32
N ALA A 53 -5.85 29.70 -9.72
CA ALA A 53 -5.34 28.54 -9.01
C ALA A 53 -4.46 27.71 -9.92
N ILE A 54 -3.39 27.12 -9.37
CA ILE A 54 -2.53 26.17 -10.05
C ILE A 54 -2.70 24.79 -9.41
N SER A 55 -2.74 23.77 -10.27
CA SER A 55 -2.76 22.35 -9.88
C SER A 55 -1.45 21.73 -10.35
N LEU A 56 -0.72 21.08 -9.46
CA LEU A 56 0.53 20.41 -9.83
C LEU A 56 0.28 19.32 -10.87
N ASN A 57 -0.78 18.52 -10.70
CA ASN A 57 -1.15 17.49 -11.67
C ASN A 57 -1.52 18.09 -13.03
N ASN A 58 -2.35 19.14 -13.11
CA ASN A 58 -2.72 19.73 -14.40
C ASN A 58 -1.52 20.39 -15.11
N THR A 59 -0.58 20.95 -14.34
CA THR A 59 0.59 21.66 -14.89
C THR A 59 1.61 20.68 -15.45
N VAL A 60 1.95 19.63 -14.70
CA VAL A 60 2.97 18.64 -15.12
C VAL A 60 2.37 17.50 -15.96
N GLY A 61 1.11 17.16 -15.70
CA GLY A 61 0.40 16.02 -16.26
C GLY A 61 0.88 14.66 -15.71
N GLU A 62 0.47 13.60 -16.38
CA GLU A 62 0.95 12.23 -16.12
C GLU A 62 2.48 12.15 -16.22
N ARG A 63 3.09 11.40 -15.30
CA ARG A 63 4.54 11.18 -15.24
C ARG A 63 4.84 9.94 -16.09
N THR A 64 5.51 10.16 -17.20
CA THR A 64 5.82 9.09 -18.16
C THR A 64 7.27 9.19 -18.62
N GLU A 65 7.86 8.07 -19.04
CA GLU A 65 9.23 8.06 -19.59
C GLU A 65 9.42 9.04 -20.75
N PRO A 66 8.48 9.18 -21.72
CA PRO A 66 8.61 10.17 -22.80
C PRO A 66 8.67 11.63 -22.31
N LYS A 67 8.16 11.92 -21.11
CA LYS A 67 8.27 13.25 -20.48
C LYS A 67 9.55 13.42 -19.66
N GLY A 68 10.41 12.41 -19.60
CA GLY A 68 11.69 12.42 -18.90
C GLY A 68 11.63 11.96 -17.45
N PHE A 69 10.54 11.32 -17.02
CA PHE A 69 10.47 10.65 -15.73
C PHE A 69 11.09 9.25 -15.83
N VAL A 70 11.58 8.73 -14.71
CA VAL A 70 12.19 7.40 -14.60
C VAL A 70 11.50 6.60 -13.51
N GLU A 71 11.62 5.27 -13.54
CA GLU A 71 11.18 4.40 -12.46
C GLU A 71 11.90 4.73 -11.15
N ALA A 72 11.13 4.81 -10.07
CA ALA A 72 11.63 4.97 -8.73
C ALA A 72 10.57 4.53 -7.70
N GLY A 73 10.99 4.35 -6.45
CA GLY A 73 10.06 4.03 -5.37
C GLY A 73 8.90 5.03 -5.23
N VAL A 74 7.67 4.53 -5.29
CA VAL A 74 6.41 5.19 -4.94
C VAL A 74 5.79 4.50 -3.73
N ILE A 75 4.87 5.18 -3.06
CA ILE A 75 4.01 4.54 -2.06
C ILE A 75 2.60 4.49 -2.62
N VAL A 76 2.15 3.31 -3.00
CA VAL A 76 0.75 3.05 -3.39
C VAL A 76 0.12 2.39 -2.18
N ASN A 77 -1.07 2.85 -1.74
CA ASN A 77 -1.83 2.54 -0.50
C ASN A 77 -1.05 2.16 0.80
N GLY A 78 0.23 2.53 0.96
CA GLY A 78 1.07 2.18 2.12
C GLY A 78 2.20 1.16 1.86
N GLU A 79 2.48 0.82 0.59
CA GLU A 79 3.53 -0.10 0.18
C GLU A 79 4.54 0.58 -0.73
N LEU A 80 5.83 0.27 -0.55
CA LEU A 80 6.89 0.80 -1.41
C LEU A 80 7.00 -0.05 -2.68
N THR A 81 6.40 0.40 -3.77
CA THR A 81 6.53 -0.21 -5.11
C THR A 81 7.39 0.66 -6.03
N GLU A 82 7.78 0.16 -7.20
CA GLU A 82 8.44 0.98 -8.23
C GLU A 82 7.42 1.43 -9.28
N ASP A 83 7.38 2.73 -9.56
CA ASP A 83 6.55 3.30 -10.61
C ASP A 83 7.27 4.50 -11.25
N VAL A 84 6.88 4.82 -12.48
CA VAL A 84 7.44 5.96 -13.21
C VAL A 84 7.05 7.26 -12.53
N GLY A 85 8.06 8.05 -12.15
CA GLY A 85 7.83 9.28 -11.40
C GLY A 85 7.87 9.14 -9.89
N GLY A 86 8.38 8.02 -9.35
CA GLY A 86 8.61 7.88 -7.92
C GLY A 86 9.45 8.99 -7.28
N GLY A 87 9.07 9.38 -6.06
CA GLY A 87 9.72 10.40 -5.24
C GLY A 87 9.28 11.86 -5.46
N ILE A 88 8.38 12.13 -6.40
CA ILE A 88 7.82 13.46 -6.69
C ILE A 88 7.04 14.09 -5.52
N SER A 89 6.54 13.28 -4.57
CA SER A 89 5.89 13.79 -3.36
C SER A 89 6.81 14.70 -2.55
N GLN A 90 8.13 14.57 -2.72
CA GLN A 90 9.08 15.50 -2.13
C GLN A 90 8.98 16.91 -2.73
N PHE A 91 8.81 17.03 -4.05
CA PHE A 91 8.53 18.32 -4.67
C PHE A 91 7.18 18.86 -4.20
N ALA A 92 6.14 18.02 -4.18
CA ALA A 92 4.80 18.39 -3.72
C ALA A 92 4.81 18.93 -2.29
N THR A 93 5.48 18.25 -1.34
CA THR A 93 5.68 18.74 0.02
C THR A 93 6.43 20.08 0.05
N THR A 94 7.48 20.22 -0.74
CA THR A 94 8.26 21.47 -0.78
C THR A 94 7.41 22.63 -1.31
N PHE A 95 6.63 22.41 -2.38
CA PHE A 95 5.71 23.38 -2.93
C PHE A 95 4.56 23.72 -1.96
N PHE A 96 3.99 22.70 -1.31
CA PHE A 96 2.96 22.86 -0.28
C PHE A 96 3.46 23.72 0.87
N GLN A 97 4.64 23.44 1.42
CA GLN A 97 5.21 24.23 2.52
C GLN A 97 5.50 25.69 2.09
N ALA A 98 6.08 25.89 0.90
CA ALA A 98 6.32 27.24 0.39
C ALA A 98 4.99 28.01 0.25
N SER A 99 3.96 27.38 -0.30
CA SER A 99 2.62 27.95 -0.47
C SER A 99 1.91 28.20 0.86
N PHE A 100 2.07 27.28 1.82
CA PHE A 100 1.54 27.38 3.17
C PHE A 100 2.05 28.65 3.85
N TYR A 101 3.36 28.87 3.83
CA TYR A 101 4.00 30.02 4.46
C TYR A 101 3.93 31.31 3.65
N ALA A 102 3.64 31.25 2.35
CA ALA A 102 3.27 32.42 1.54
C ALA A 102 1.85 32.91 1.83
N GLY A 103 1.04 32.14 2.56
CA GLY A 103 -0.35 32.49 2.89
C GLY A 103 -1.33 32.22 1.75
N LEU A 104 -0.96 31.36 0.79
CA LEU A 104 -1.86 30.98 -0.30
C LEU A 104 -3.00 30.12 0.21
N GLU A 105 -4.15 30.22 -0.45
CA GLU A 105 -5.27 29.33 -0.20
C GLU A 105 -4.93 27.95 -0.75
N ILE A 106 -5.02 26.92 0.09
CA ILE A 106 -4.74 25.54 -0.28
C ILE A 106 -6.09 24.87 -0.56
N GLU A 107 -6.40 24.66 -1.84
CA GLU A 107 -7.69 24.09 -2.27
C GLU A 107 -7.71 22.56 -2.22
N ALA A 108 -6.56 21.94 -2.42
CA ALA A 108 -6.39 20.50 -2.33
C ALA A 108 -4.99 20.18 -1.79
N TYR A 109 -4.94 19.28 -0.82
CA TYR A 109 -3.73 18.65 -0.30
C TYR A 109 -4.10 17.28 0.27
N PHE A 110 -3.11 16.40 0.37
CA PHE A 110 -3.28 15.08 0.95
C PHE A 110 -1.96 14.70 1.65
N PRO A 111 -1.90 14.70 2.99
CA PRO A 111 -0.72 14.25 3.71
C PRO A 111 -0.40 12.79 3.38
N HIS A 112 0.85 12.39 3.54
CA HIS A 112 1.17 10.97 3.43
C HIS A 112 0.47 10.19 4.56
N THR A 113 0.11 8.93 4.32
CA THR A 113 -0.39 8.05 5.38
C THR A 113 0.70 7.72 6.40
N ILE A 114 1.98 7.81 6.03
CA ILE A 114 3.12 7.62 6.92
C ILE A 114 3.99 8.86 6.91
N TRP A 115 4.45 9.27 8.08
CA TRP A 115 5.29 10.45 8.19
C TRP A 115 6.77 10.16 7.94
N PHE A 116 7.40 11.04 7.17
CA PHE A 116 8.84 11.01 6.95
C PHE A 116 9.51 12.21 7.60
N GLN A 117 10.56 11.97 8.41
CA GLN A 117 11.33 13.04 9.06
C GLN A 117 11.86 14.10 8.08
N ARG A 118 12.18 13.72 6.84
CA ARG A 118 12.63 14.63 5.78
C ARG A 118 11.57 15.66 5.33
N TYR A 119 10.31 15.49 5.72
CA TYR A 119 9.20 16.40 5.41
C TYR A 119 8.82 17.32 6.57
N THR A 120 9.65 17.34 7.61
CA THR A 120 9.56 18.36 8.66
C THR A 120 9.63 19.76 8.04
N ASP A 121 8.82 20.69 8.53
CA ASP A 121 8.90 22.08 8.08
C ASP A 121 10.17 22.79 8.60
N PHE A 122 10.37 24.06 8.22
CA PHE A 122 11.55 24.82 8.65
C PHE A 122 11.66 25.03 10.17
N ALA A 123 10.56 24.87 10.91
CA ALA A 123 10.48 25.07 12.36
C ALA A 123 10.59 23.75 13.14
N GLY A 124 10.75 22.61 12.47
CA GLY A 124 10.83 21.31 13.15
C GLY A 124 9.47 20.62 13.34
N ARG A 125 8.39 21.10 12.71
CA ARG A 125 7.03 20.57 12.89
C ARG A 125 6.68 19.44 11.91
N LYS A 126 5.88 18.52 12.42
CA LYS A 126 5.19 17.44 11.69
C LYS A 126 3.82 17.93 11.20
N GLY A 127 3.21 17.26 10.21
CA GLY A 127 1.83 17.54 9.77
C GLY A 127 1.66 18.67 8.74
N ILE A 128 2.74 19.29 8.27
CA ILE A 128 2.72 20.36 7.25
C ILE A 128 3.40 19.85 5.98
N GLU A 129 2.74 18.94 5.29
CA GLU A 129 3.25 18.28 4.09
C GLU A 129 2.09 17.77 3.22
N SER A 130 2.39 17.42 1.98
CA SER A 130 1.40 16.82 1.07
C SER A 130 2.10 15.89 0.08
N THR A 131 1.48 14.75 -0.18
CA THR A 131 1.81 13.87 -1.30
C THR A 131 1.08 14.26 -2.57
N ILE A 132 1.46 13.62 -3.67
CA ILE A 132 0.83 13.73 -4.98
C ILE A 132 0.93 12.38 -5.69
N SER A 133 -0.10 12.02 -6.46
CA SER A 133 -0.04 10.95 -7.46
C SER A 133 -0.88 11.34 -8.67
N TRP A 134 -0.75 10.62 -9.78
CA TRP A 134 -1.54 10.86 -10.98
C TRP A 134 -2.65 9.80 -11.11
N PRO A 135 -3.91 10.18 -11.39
CA PRO A 135 -4.42 11.55 -11.52
C PRO A 135 -4.72 12.22 -10.15
N SER A 136 -4.68 11.47 -9.06
CA SER A 136 -4.91 11.96 -7.68
C SER A 136 -4.11 11.14 -6.67
N PRO A 137 -3.76 11.67 -5.48
CA PRO A 137 -4.10 13.00 -4.97
C PRO A 137 -3.34 14.13 -5.67
N ASP A 138 -3.86 15.36 -5.59
CA ASP A 138 -3.27 16.57 -6.19
C ASP A 138 -2.92 17.62 -5.11
N VAL A 139 -2.00 18.53 -5.45
CA VAL A 139 -1.78 19.76 -4.69
C VAL A 139 -2.26 20.94 -5.53
N LYS A 140 -3.28 21.64 -5.03
CA LYS A 140 -3.89 22.77 -5.71
C LYS A 140 -3.90 23.99 -4.80
N VAL A 141 -3.36 25.10 -5.30
CA VAL A 141 -3.25 26.35 -4.53
C VAL A 141 -3.79 27.53 -5.33
N ARG A 142 -4.51 28.43 -4.64
CA ARG A 142 -5.07 29.65 -5.21
C ARG A 142 -4.35 30.89 -4.69
N ASN A 143 -4.07 31.81 -5.61
CA ASN A 143 -3.58 33.14 -5.28
C ASN A 143 -4.76 34.07 -5.00
N THR A 144 -4.98 34.39 -3.74
CA THR A 144 -6.02 35.36 -3.31
C THR A 144 -5.47 36.78 -3.13
N THR A 145 -4.19 37.00 -3.42
CA THR A 145 -3.54 38.32 -3.32
C THR A 145 -3.76 39.13 -4.60
N PRO A 146 -3.59 40.47 -4.55
CA PRO A 146 -3.68 41.32 -5.75
C PRO A 146 -2.42 41.27 -6.62
N TYR A 147 -1.41 40.49 -6.27
CA TYR A 147 -0.11 40.46 -6.94
C TYR A 147 0.14 39.08 -7.58
N PRO A 148 0.74 39.00 -8.78
CA PRO A 148 1.13 37.73 -9.37
C PRO A 148 2.21 37.05 -8.51
N ILE A 149 2.23 35.72 -8.53
CA ILE A 149 3.22 34.91 -7.81
C ILE A 149 4.01 34.10 -8.80
N LEU A 150 5.32 34.33 -8.86
CA LEU A 150 6.26 33.53 -9.64
C LEU A 150 6.74 32.33 -8.80
N ILE A 151 6.61 31.14 -9.37
CA ILE A 151 7.10 29.90 -8.80
C ILE A 151 8.49 29.62 -9.36
N TRP A 152 9.49 29.56 -8.48
CA TRP A 152 10.88 29.36 -8.87
C TRP A 152 11.54 28.26 -8.05
N PRO A 153 11.39 27.00 -8.49
CA PRO A 153 12.10 25.90 -7.88
C PRO A 153 13.57 25.90 -8.31
N THR A 154 14.44 25.48 -7.40
CA THR A 154 15.87 25.25 -7.62
C THR A 154 16.25 23.95 -6.94
N TRP A 155 17.29 23.28 -7.42
CA TRP A 155 17.70 21.98 -6.89
C TRP A 155 19.20 21.80 -6.91
N SER A 156 19.66 20.88 -6.07
CA SER A 156 21.02 20.38 -6.04
C SER A 156 21.02 18.85 -6.09
N HIS A 157 22.17 18.23 -5.90
CA HIS A 157 22.24 16.78 -5.74
C HIS A 157 21.59 16.28 -4.45
N THR A 158 21.35 17.14 -3.45
CA THR A 158 20.90 16.73 -2.11
C THR A 158 19.68 17.49 -1.59
N SER A 159 19.09 18.36 -2.40
CA SER A 159 17.93 19.14 -2.01
C SER A 159 17.14 19.66 -3.20
N VAL A 160 15.86 19.93 -2.94
CA VAL A 160 15.00 20.75 -3.78
C VAL A 160 14.45 21.89 -2.95
N SER A 161 14.42 23.08 -3.52
CA SER A 161 13.82 24.28 -2.94
C SER A 161 12.75 24.81 -3.85
N VAL A 162 11.66 25.32 -3.27
CA VAL A 162 10.65 26.09 -3.99
C VAL A 162 10.66 27.49 -3.41
N SER A 163 10.99 28.47 -4.24
CA SER A 163 10.94 29.89 -3.89
C SER A 163 9.72 30.53 -4.56
N LEU A 164 8.93 31.26 -3.78
CA LEU A 164 7.80 32.02 -4.29
C LEU A 164 8.14 33.51 -4.23
N TYR A 165 8.10 34.17 -5.37
CA TYR A 165 8.36 35.60 -5.49
C TYR A 165 7.05 36.34 -5.78
N SER A 166 6.78 37.43 -5.06
CA SER A 166 5.61 38.30 -5.25
C SER A 166 5.85 39.67 -4.59
N THR A 167 4.80 40.36 -4.19
CA THR A 167 4.82 41.43 -3.18
C THR A 167 4.20 40.87 -1.90
N LYS A 168 4.85 41.07 -0.75
CA LYS A 168 4.36 40.53 0.52
C LYS A 168 2.96 41.07 0.83
N TYR A 169 2.03 40.15 1.09
CA TYR A 169 0.63 40.49 1.38
C TYR A 169 0.12 39.89 2.70
N PHE A 170 0.56 38.68 3.05
CA PHE A 170 0.20 38.05 4.32
C PHE A 170 1.40 38.01 5.27
N ASP A 171 1.14 38.27 6.55
CA ASP A 171 1.92 37.71 7.65
C ASP A 171 1.32 36.35 8.02
N VAL A 172 2.16 35.32 8.14
CA VAL A 172 1.72 33.93 8.32
C VAL A 172 2.40 33.31 9.52
N GLU A 173 1.62 32.66 10.38
CA GLU A 173 2.12 31.85 11.48
C GLU A 173 1.25 30.61 11.68
N VAL A 174 1.83 29.59 12.34
CA VAL A 174 1.03 28.49 12.88
C VAL A 174 0.59 28.92 14.27
N ALA A 175 -0.70 29.20 14.40
CA ALA A 175 -1.30 29.70 15.63
C ALA A 175 -1.42 28.60 16.69
N GLU A 176 -1.68 27.37 16.26
CA GLU A 176 -1.85 26.21 17.14
C GLU A 176 -1.51 24.92 16.39
N GLN A 177 -1.00 23.93 17.12
CA GLN A 177 -0.91 22.56 16.64
C GLN A 177 -1.32 21.61 17.76
N LYS A 178 -2.31 20.76 17.49
CA LYS A 178 -2.83 19.74 18.40
C LYS A 178 -2.46 18.36 17.90
N PHE A 179 -2.11 17.49 18.85
CA PHE A 179 -1.75 16.10 18.61
C PHE A 179 -2.75 15.24 19.37
N ARG A 180 -3.35 14.26 18.69
CA ARG A 180 -4.21 13.27 19.32
C ARG A 180 -3.99 11.91 18.67
N MET A 181 -4.24 10.87 19.45
CA MET A 181 -4.32 9.51 18.92
C MET A 181 -5.77 9.18 18.59
N PHE A 182 -5.99 8.48 17.49
CA PHE A 182 -7.22 7.77 17.19
C PHE A 182 -6.82 6.35 16.83
N GLU A 183 -7.16 5.41 17.71
CA GLU A 183 -6.57 4.06 17.71
C GLU A 183 -5.03 4.19 17.72
N GLU A 184 -4.32 3.54 16.80
CA GLU A 184 -2.86 3.61 16.67
C GLU A 184 -2.37 4.78 15.81
N CYS A 185 -3.28 5.54 15.19
CA CYS A 185 -2.90 6.65 14.32
C CYS A 185 -2.72 7.97 15.05
N GLU A 186 -1.63 8.65 14.71
CA GLU A 186 -1.37 10.02 15.15
C GLU A 186 -2.10 11.01 14.23
N ILE A 187 -2.98 11.81 14.81
CA ILE A 187 -3.68 12.89 14.12
C ILE A 187 -3.13 14.23 14.59
N ILE A 188 -2.73 15.04 13.63
CA ILE A 188 -2.16 16.37 13.85
C ILE A 188 -3.07 17.40 13.18
N GLU A 189 -3.64 18.26 14.01
CA GLU A 189 -4.48 19.38 13.58
C GLU A 189 -3.65 20.67 13.71
N THR A 190 -3.43 21.35 12.59
CA THR A 190 -2.61 22.57 12.50
C THR A 190 -3.49 23.74 12.11
N VAL A 191 -3.51 24.79 12.93
CA VAL A 191 -4.20 26.05 12.63
C VAL A 191 -3.20 27.06 12.11
N ARG A 192 -3.36 27.48 10.85
CA ARG A 192 -2.58 28.56 10.24
C ARG A 192 -3.33 29.88 10.40
N ARG A 193 -2.69 30.91 10.92
CA ARG A 193 -3.18 32.30 10.89
C ARG A 193 -2.54 33.04 9.73
N ARG A 194 -3.37 33.72 8.95
CA ARG A 194 -2.97 34.68 7.91
C ARG A 194 -3.49 36.06 8.28
N THR A 195 -2.61 37.04 8.33
CA THR A 195 -2.95 38.44 8.62
C THR A 195 -2.63 39.30 7.42
N THR A 196 -3.62 40.01 6.91
CA THR A 196 -3.50 40.94 5.78
C THR A 196 -2.95 42.30 6.24
N PRO A 197 -2.56 43.22 5.32
CA PRO A 197 -1.98 44.50 5.70
C PRO A 197 -2.96 45.40 6.47
N ASP A 198 -4.27 45.23 6.26
CA ASP A 198 -5.32 45.94 7.01
C ASP A 198 -5.65 45.30 8.37
N GLN A 199 -4.84 44.31 8.79
CA GLN A 199 -4.97 43.55 10.04
C GLN A 199 -6.18 42.61 10.10
N THR A 200 -6.81 42.30 8.96
CA THR A 200 -7.81 41.23 8.91
C THR A 200 -7.13 39.87 9.04
N GLU A 201 -7.55 39.08 10.02
CA GLU A 201 -7.08 37.71 10.25
C GLU A 201 -8.00 36.67 9.60
N THR A 202 -7.40 35.61 9.09
CA THR A 202 -8.08 34.39 8.64
C THR A 202 -7.37 33.18 9.25
N LEU A 203 -8.15 32.21 9.73
CA LEU A 203 -7.65 30.95 10.24
C LEU A 203 -7.97 29.84 9.24
N ASP A 204 -6.97 29.04 8.88
CA ASP A 204 -7.14 27.84 8.07
C ASP A 204 -6.76 26.61 8.90
N GLU A 205 -7.52 25.53 8.76
CA GLU A 205 -7.30 24.28 9.48
C GLU A 205 -6.74 23.22 8.53
N PHE A 206 -5.68 22.53 8.98
CA PHE A 206 -5.04 21.44 8.27
C PHE A 206 -4.99 20.21 9.15
N ILE A 207 -5.24 19.03 8.58
CA ILE A 207 -5.26 17.77 9.30
C ILE A 207 -4.35 16.79 8.58
N ALA A 208 -3.45 16.15 9.33
CA ALA A 208 -2.69 15.00 8.88
C ALA A 208 -2.98 13.81 9.81
N ARG A 209 -3.25 12.65 9.22
CA ARG A 209 -3.43 11.36 9.92
C ARG A 209 -2.29 10.45 9.49
N TYR A 210 -1.50 9.99 10.45
CA TYR A 210 -0.36 9.14 10.23
C TYR A 210 -0.58 7.77 10.88
N GLN A 211 -0.43 6.73 10.07
CA GLN A 211 -0.34 5.33 10.48
C GLN A 211 0.87 5.10 11.39
N PRO A 212 0.77 4.10 12.30
CA PRO A 212 1.86 3.79 13.23
C PRO A 212 3.12 3.36 12.48
N GLU A 213 2.96 2.57 11.42
CA GLU A 213 4.05 2.14 10.55
C GLU A 213 3.57 1.83 9.12
N ASN A 214 4.53 1.56 8.23
CA ASN A 214 4.22 1.27 6.84
C ASN A 214 3.59 -0.10 6.69
N GLY A 215 2.39 -0.15 6.13
CA GLY A 215 1.66 -1.40 5.95
C GLY A 215 0.75 -1.77 7.12
N ILE A 216 0.57 -0.90 8.11
CA ILE A 216 -0.35 -1.11 9.26
C ILE A 216 -1.36 0.03 9.31
N ASP A 217 -2.65 -0.28 9.38
CA ASP A 217 -3.71 0.73 9.49
C ASP A 217 -3.88 1.18 10.95
N CYS A 218 -4.80 2.11 11.17
CA CYS A 218 -4.99 2.71 12.47
C CYS A 218 -5.57 1.76 13.52
N ASP A 219 -6.28 0.72 13.11
CA ASP A 219 -6.76 -0.35 13.99
C ASP A 219 -5.63 -1.30 14.44
N GLY A 220 -4.44 -1.18 13.85
CA GLY A 220 -3.29 -2.05 14.12
C GLY A 220 -3.16 -3.21 13.14
N GLU A 221 -4.08 -3.34 12.18
CA GLU A 221 -4.09 -4.45 11.23
C GLU A 221 -3.31 -4.14 9.93
N PRO A 222 -2.73 -5.13 9.25
CA PRO A 222 -2.00 -4.90 8.01
C PRO A 222 -2.85 -4.34 6.86
N THR A 223 -2.34 -3.34 6.14
CA THR A 223 -3.01 -2.68 4.99
C THR A 223 -2.85 -3.45 3.67
N TYR A 224 -2.18 -4.60 3.67
CA TYR A 224 -1.59 -5.28 2.50
C TYR A 224 -1.43 -6.79 2.64
N PRO A 225 -1.26 -7.54 1.53
CA PRO A 225 -1.56 -8.95 1.54
C PRO A 225 -0.62 -9.69 2.46
N ARG A 226 -1.25 -10.46 3.35
CA ARG A 226 -0.58 -11.42 4.22
C ARG A 226 -0.89 -12.83 3.71
N PRO A 227 -0.10 -13.83 4.12
CA PRO A 227 -0.52 -15.21 3.95
C PRO A 227 -1.96 -15.41 4.45
N PRO A 228 -2.70 -16.39 3.88
CA PRO A 228 -4.06 -16.65 4.33
C PRO A 228 -4.08 -16.99 5.82
N ASP A 229 -5.24 -16.87 6.44
CA ASP A 229 -5.46 -17.50 7.74
C ASP A 229 -5.50 -19.02 7.61
N ALA A 230 -5.25 -19.71 8.73
CA ALA A 230 -5.24 -21.16 8.77
C ALA A 230 -6.62 -21.73 8.36
N PRO A 231 -6.68 -22.78 7.52
CA PRO A 231 -7.93 -23.49 7.23
C PRO A 231 -8.63 -23.96 8.51
N ILE A 232 -9.96 -23.98 8.47
CA ILE A 232 -10.81 -24.34 9.61
C ILE A 232 -11.57 -25.64 9.32
N GLU A 233 -12.24 -26.15 10.35
CA GLU A 233 -13.09 -27.35 10.27
C GLU A 233 -12.41 -28.57 9.59
N VAL A 234 -11.15 -28.84 9.96
CA VAL A 234 -10.41 -29.99 9.43
C VAL A 234 -10.98 -31.29 9.98
N VAL A 235 -11.46 -32.16 9.08
CA VAL A 235 -12.07 -33.44 9.40
C VAL A 235 -11.39 -34.56 8.61
N ALA A 236 -11.18 -35.70 9.25
CA ALA A 236 -10.64 -36.91 8.63
C ALA A 236 -11.68 -38.04 8.67
N ASP A 237 -12.06 -38.53 7.49
CA ASP A 237 -12.97 -39.65 7.29
C ASP A 237 -12.19 -40.89 6.84
N LEU A 238 -12.50 -42.03 7.47
CA LEU A 238 -11.87 -43.32 7.18
C LEU A 238 -12.84 -44.24 6.43
N ASP A 239 -12.40 -44.76 5.28
CA ASP A 239 -13.07 -45.82 4.52
C ASP A 239 -12.08 -46.94 4.21
N GLY A 240 -12.07 -47.98 5.05
CA GLY A 240 -11.08 -49.07 4.99
C GLY A 240 -9.67 -48.59 5.33
N ASP A 241 -8.77 -48.62 4.35
CA ASP A 241 -7.39 -48.13 4.44
C ASP A 241 -7.18 -46.76 3.75
N ILE A 242 -8.27 -46.12 3.30
CA ILE A 242 -8.27 -44.82 2.64
C ILE A 242 -8.77 -43.76 3.63
N ILE A 243 -7.95 -42.74 3.87
CA ILE A 243 -8.33 -41.59 4.70
C ILE A 243 -8.55 -40.39 3.78
N THR A 244 -9.74 -39.79 3.84
CA THR A 244 -10.04 -38.52 3.18
C THR A 244 -10.04 -37.42 4.23
N VAL A 245 -9.19 -36.42 4.06
CA VAL A 245 -9.14 -35.22 4.89
C VAL A 245 -9.81 -34.09 4.13
N SER A 246 -10.73 -33.37 4.76
CA SER A 246 -11.39 -32.19 4.21
C SER A 246 -11.35 -31.01 5.19
N TRP A 247 -11.45 -29.80 4.67
CA TRP A 247 -11.42 -28.55 5.45
C TRP A 247 -12.30 -27.48 4.80
N GLU A 248 -12.49 -26.38 5.52
CA GLU A 248 -13.09 -25.15 5.02
C GLU A 248 -12.03 -24.04 4.91
N ASN A 249 -12.31 -23.05 4.06
CA ASN A 249 -11.50 -21.83 3.99
C ASN A 249 -11.58 -21.06 5.30
N PRO A 250 -10.56 -20.27 5.65
CA PRO A 250 -10.65 -19.36 6.79
C PRO A 250 -11.89 -18.44 6.66
N GLU A 251 -12.54 -18.16 7.79
CA GLU A 251 -13.63 -17.18 7.81
C GLU A 251 -13.10 -15.76 7.56
N PRO A 252 -13.80 -14.93 6.77
CA PRO A 252 -13.44 -13.54 6.60
C PRO A 252 -13.59 -12.76 7.91
N GLU A 253 -12.67 -11.83 8.17
CA GLU A 253 -12.75 -10.93 9.30
C GLU A 253 -13.73 -9.79 8.98
N GLY A 254 -14.99 -9.96 9.38
CA GLY A 254 -16.04 -8.97 9.11
C GLY A 254 -16.47 -8.95 7.65
N ASP A 255 -16.46 -7.77 7.02
CA ASP A 255 -16.86 -7.60 5.61
C ASP A 255 -15.69 -7.81 4.62
N PHE A 256 -14.50 -8.20 5.11
CA PHE A 256 -13.28 -8.34 4.31
C PHE A 256 -12.81 -9.79 4.24
N ASP A 257 -12.88 -10.39 3.04
CA ASP A 257 -12.30 -11.70 2.74
C ASP A 257 -10.98 -11.51 1.99
N ILE A 258 -9.86 -11.86 2.63
CA ILE A 258 -8.53 -11.76 2.02
C ILE A 258 -8.39 -12.66 0.77
N THR A 259 -9.12 -13.77 0.73
CA THR A 259 -9.04 -14.76 -0.36
C THR A 259 -9.72 -14.29 -1.65
N ASP A 260 -10.58 -13.26 -1.59
CA ASP A 260 -11.18 -12.63 -2.79
C ASP A 260 -10.17 -11.80 -3.59
N TYR A 261 -9.16 -11.26 -2.92
CA TYR A 261 -8.14 -10.40 -3.53
C TYR A 261 -6.82 -11.15 -3.77
N PHE A 262 -6.47 -12.06 -2.85
CA PHE A 262 -5.26 -12.87 -2.90
C PHE A 262 -5.66 -14.35 -2.74
N PRO A 263 -6.11 -14.98 -3.85
CA PRO A 263 -6.67 -16.31 -3.80
C PRO A 263 -5.62 -17.30 -3.28
N ILE A 264 -6.09 -18.25 -2.48
CA ILE A 264 -5.29 -19.41 -2.10
C ILE A 264 -4.89 -20.13 -3.40
N GLU A 265 -3.62 -20.50 -3.50
CA GLU A 265 -3.06 -21.19 -4.66
C GLU A 265 -2.84 -22.68 -4.36
N GLU A 266 -2.55 -23.02 -3.10
CA GLU A 266 -2.22 -24.38 -2.68
C GLU A 266 -2.56 -24.61 -1.19
N TYR A 267 -2.84 -25.86 -0.82
CA TYR A 267 -2.86 -26.34 0.56
C TYR A 267 -1.88 -27.50 0.74
N ILE A 268 -1.25 -27.54 1.93
CA ILE A 268 -0.43 -28.67 2.37
C ILE A 268 -1.10 -29.32 3.57
N VAL A 269 -1.50 -30.58 3.41
CA VAL A 269 -2.04 -31.41 4.49
C VAL A 269 -0.92 -32.30 5.02
N THR A 270 -0.72 -32.32 6.34
CA THR A 270 0.34 -33.12 7.00
C THR A 270 -0.26 -34.08 8.01
N ALA A 271 0.15 -35.35 7.93
CA ALA A 271 -0.20 -36.39 8.89
C ALA A 271 0.72 -36.37 10.12
N ASP A 272 0.15 -36.57 11.31
CA ASP A 272 0.90 -36.79 12.55
C ASP A 272 0.38 -38.05 13.27
N PRO A 273 1.25 -39.02 13.63
CA PRO A 273 2.70 -39.06 13.39
C PRO A 273 3.04 -39.37 11.90
N GLY A 274 4.32 -39.27 11.52
CA GLY A 274 4.82 -39.74 10.21
C GLY A 274 5.16 -38.63 9.20
N LYS A 275 4.54 -37.45 9.30
CA LYS A 275 4.80 -36.27 8.45
C LYS A 275 4.61 -36.52 6.95
N GLU A 276 3.87 -37.56 6.57
CA GLU A 276 3.41 -37.71 5.20
C GLU A 276 2.59 -36.49 4.82
N THR A 277 2.80 -36.00 3.61
CA THR A 277 2.16 -34.77 3.11
C THR A 277 1.36 -35.05 1.86
N CYS A 278 0.37 -34.19 1.65
CA CYS A 278 -0.46 -34.17 0.47
C CYS A 278 -0.76 -32.74 0.07
N LEU A 279 -0.80 -32.51 -1.25
CA LEU A 279 -1.07 -31.20 -1.83
C LEU A 279 -2.47 -31.16 -2.42
N ALA A 280 -3.19 -30.07 -2.19
CA ALA A 280 -4.47 -29.79 -2.83
C ALA A 280 -4.46 -28.38 -3.42
N ILE A 281 -5.12 -28.20 -4.56
CA ILE A 281 -5.20 -26.92 -5.27
C ILE A 281 -6.68 -26.49 -5.33
N PRO A 282 -7.03 -25.26 -4.92
CA PRO A 282 -8.39 -24.74 -5.02
C PRO A 282 -9.05 -24.96 -6.40
N PRO A 283 -10.37 -25.22 -6.45
CA PRO A 283 -11.31 -25.21 -5.33
C PRO A 283 -11.34 -26.53 -4.53
N MET A 284 -10.35 -27.42 -4.69
CA MET A 284 -10.28 -28.62 -3.86
C MET A 284 -9.93 -28.26 -2.42
N SER A 285 -10.84 -28.57 -1.51
CA SER A 285 -10.66 -28.49 -0.06
C SER A 285 -10.63 -29.88 0.59
N SER A 286 -10.05 -30.85 -0.13
CA SER A 286 -9.87 -32.21 0.37
C SER A 286 -8.62 -32.87 -0.21
N CYS A 287 -8.10 -33.85 0.52
CA CYS A 287 -6.95 -34.67 0.15
C CYS A 287 -7.17 -36.12 0.59
N VAL A 288 -6.59 -37.08 -0.13
CA VAL A 288 -6.63 -38.51 0.22
C VAL A 288 -5.25 -39.02 0.61
N PHE A 289 -5.17 -39.70 1.76
CA PHE A 289 -4.03 -40.48 2.22
C PHE A 289 -4.30 -41.97 2.07
N THR A 290 -3.30 -42.71 1.58
CA THR A 290 -3.33 -44.18 1.45
C THR A 290 -2.00 -44.76 1.89
N GLY A 291 -2.00 -46.01 2.36
CA GLY A 291 -0.76 -46.71 2.71
C GLY A 291 -0.13 -46.24 4.03
N LEU A 292 -0.91 -45.57 4.89
CA LEU A 292 -0.54 -45.33 6.28
C LEU A 292 -0.56 -46.64 7.08
N GLU A 293 0.18 -46.69 8.19
CA GLU A 293 0.37 -47.92 8.96
C GLU A 293 -0.93 -48.36 9.62
N VAL A 294 -1.38 -49.58 9.30
CA VAL A 294 -2.59 -50.18 9.89
C VAL A 294 -2.43 -50.32 11.39
N GLY A 295 -3.42 -49.83 12.14
CA GLY A 295 -3.42 -49.83 13.60
C GLY A 295 -2.68 -48.64 14.25
N GLN A 296 -2.03 -47.77 13.47
CA GLN A 296 -1.48 -46.50 13.97
C GLN A 296 -2.55 -45.40 13.89
N SER A 297 -2.70 -44.64 14.96
CA SER A 297 -3.62 -43.51 15.06
C SER A 297 -2.98 -42.26 14.45
N TYR A 298 -3.73 -41.54 13.62
CA TYR A 298 -3.28 -40.31 12.94
C TYR A 298 -4.27 -39.16 13.15
N THR A 299 -3.72 -37.94 13.20
CA THR A 299 -4.43 -36.67 13.03
C THR A 299 -3.81 -35.88 11.89
N PHE A 300 -4.55 -34.93 11.31
CA PHE A 300 -4.10 -34.16 10.16
C PHE A 300 -4.21 -32.66 10.41
N SER A 301 -3.28 -31.91 9.88
CA SER A 301 -3.27 -30.44 9.91
C SER A 301 -3.11 -29.88 8.50
N VAL A 302 -3.63 -28.69 8.26
CA VAL A 302 -3.64 -28.05 6.93
C VAL A 302 -3.02 -26.66 7.03
N ILE A 303 -2.18 -26.32 6.05
CA ILE A 303 -1.67 -24.96 5.80
C ILE A 303 -2.18 -24.50 4.45
N ALA A 304 -2.56 -23.23 4.33
CA ALA A 304 -2.92 -22.57 3.07
C ALA A 304 -1.78 -21.68 2.57
N ILE A 305 -1.62 -21.58 1.25
CA ILE A 305 -0.54 -20.83 0.59
C ILE A 305 -1.11 -19.92 -0.48
N ASN A 306 -0.70 -18.66 -0.50
CA ASN A 306 -0.94 -17.72 -1.61
C ASN A 306 0.37 -17.09 -2.08
N SER A 307 0.27 -16.08 -2.95
CA SER A 307 1.44 -15.34 -3.48
C SER A 307 2.33 -14.71 -2.41
N GLU A 308 1.82 -14.48 -1.20
CA GLU A 308 2.52 -13.82 -0.11
C GLU A 308 3.16 -14.77 0.91
N GLY A 309 2.70 -16.02 0.98
CA GLY A 309 3.32 -17.05 1.80
C GLY A 309 2.35 -18.06 2.39
N GLU A 310 2.83 -18.75 3.44
CA GLU A 310 2.15 -19.84 4.14
C GLU A 310 1.39 -19.33 5.36
N SER A 311 0.19 -19.87 5.60
CA SER A 311 -0.56 -19.66 6.84
C SER A 311 0.12 -20.36 8.04
N GLU A 312 -0.34 -20.05 9.25
CA GLU A 312 -0.14 -20.96 10.38
C GLU A 312 -0.84 -22.31 10.13
N SER A 313 -0.43 -23.35 10.85
CA SER A 313 -1.08 -24.66 10.80
C SER A 313 -2.47 -24.59 11.41
N SER A 314 -3.45 -25.25 10.78
CA SER A 314 -4.77 -25.47 11.38
C SER A 314 -4.67 -26.22 12.72
N GLU A 315 -5.75 -26.15 13.51
CA GLU A 315 -5.99 -27.14 14.56
C GLU A 315 -6.04 -28.56 13.95
N PRO A 316 -5.57 -29.60 14.68
CA PRO A 316 -5.60 -30.97 14.17
C PRO A 316 -7.03 -31.49 13.98
N SER A 317 -7.20 -32.35 12.97
CA SER A 317 -8.43 -33.08 12.73
C SER A 317 -8.81 -34.01 13.89
N ASN A 318 -10.01 -34.60 13.81
CA ASN A 318 -10.30 -35.81 14.58
C ASN A 318 -9.29 -36.93 14.26
N SER A 319 -9.07 -37.80 15.23
CA SER A 319 -8.16 -38.94 15.06
C SER A 319 -8.83 -40.09 14.30
N VAL A 320 -8.08 -40.72 13.40
CA VAL A 320 -8.48 -41.93 12.66
C VAL A 320 -7.38 -43.00 12.73
N THR A 321 -7.78 -44.27 12.66
CA THR A 321 -6.85 -45.41 12.72
C THR A 321 -7.18 -46.37 11.58
N PRO A 322 -6.34 -46.49 10.54
CA PRO A 322 -6.59 -47.40 9.42
C PRO A 322 -6.76 -48.84 9.88
N GLU A 323 -7.74 -49.53 9.30
CA GLU A 323 -8.01 -50.94 9.52
C GLU A 323 -7.67 -51.75 8.26
N PRO A 324 -7.36 -53.05 8.39
CA PRO A 324 -7.09 -53.88 7.22
C PRO A 324 -8.36 -54.00 6.37
N THR A 325 -8.23 -53.72 5.06
CA THR A 325 -9.32 -53.92 4.10
C THR A 325 -9.73 -55.39 4.09
N PRO A 326 -11.03 -55.72 4.28
CA PRO A 326 -11.48 -57.11 4.34
C PRO A 326 -11.16 -57.83 3.03
N GLU A 327 -10.48 -58.97 3.10
CA GLU A 327 -10.19 -59.80 1.91
C GLU A 327 -11.51 -60.15 1.18
N PRO A 328 -11.56 -60.05 -0.16
CA PRO A 328 -12.72 -60.49 -0.91
C PRO A 328 -12.95 -61.98 -0.61
N THR A 329 -14.17 -62.34 -0.24
CA THR A 329 -14.54 -63.74 -0.02
C THR A 329 -14.27 -64.52 -1.31
N PRO A 330 -13.47 -65.60 -1.29
CA PRO A 330 -13.21 -66.36 -2.51
C PRO A 330 -14.54 -66.87 -3.08
N GLU A 331 -14.77 -66.66 -4.38
CA GLU A 331 -15.93 -67.24 -5.07
C GLU A 331 -15.95 -68.75 -4.82
N PRO A 332 -17.14 -69.34 -4.55
CA PRO A 332 -17.24 -70.78 -4.36
C PRO A 332 -16.75 -71.49 -5.62
N THR A 333 -15.74 -72.34 -5.46
CA THR A 333 -15.25 -73.22 -6.53
C THR A 333 -16.43 -73.96 -7.16
N PRO A 334 -16.65 -73.88 -8.49
CA PRO A 334 -17.75 -74.60 -9.12
C PRO A 334 -17.60 -76.10 -8.85
N GLU A 335 -18.66 -76.69 -8.33
CA GLU A 335 -18.73 -78.12 -8.01
C GLU A 335 -18.46 -78.94 -9.29
N PRO A 336 -17.56 -79.94 -9.27
CA PRO A 336 -17.23 -80.70 -10.46
C PRO A 336 -18.49 -81.40 -10.98
N THR A 337 -18.79 -81.18 -12.26
CA THR A 337 -19.92 -81.82 -12.95
C THR A 337 -19.76 -83.35 -12.86
N PRO A 338 -20.77 -84.10 -12.36
CA PRO A 338 -20.66 -85.55 -12.27
C PRO A 338 -20.52 -86.16 -13.68
N GLU A 339 -19.53 -87.03 -13.81
CA GLU A 339 -19.20 -87.73 -15.05
C GLU A 339 -20.40 -88.59 -15.52
N PRO A 340 -20.81 -88.51 -16.81
CA PRO A 340 -21.95 -89.27 -17.28
C PRO A 340 -21.67 -90.77 -17.21
N THR A 341 -22.57 -91.50 -16.55
CA THR A 341 -22.52 -92.96 -16.44
C THR A 341 -22.58 -93.61 -17.83
N PRO A 342 -21.69 -94.57 -18.16
CA PRO A 342 -21.70 -95.21 -19.47
C PRO A 342 -22.94 -96.09 -19.63
N THR A 343 -23.79 -95.77 -20.60
CA THR A 343 -24.86 -96.64 -21.07
C THR A 343 -24.29 -97.77 -21.94
N ASN A 344 -24.46 -99.01 -21.47
CA ASN A 344 -24.23 -100.26 -22.20
C ASN A 344 -25.46 -100.63 -23.06
N GLY A 345 -25.22 -101.12 -24.29
CA GLY A 345 -26.12 -101.97 -25.11
C GLY A 345 -27.23 -101.21 -25.85
N GLU A 346 -27.62 -101.54 -27.09
CA GLU A 346 -27.43 -102.74 -27.95
C GLU A 346 -27.15 -102.34 -29.41
#